data_AF-M7P092-F1
#
_entry.id   AF-M7P092-F1
#
_cell.length_a   1.000
_cell.length_b   1.000
_cell.length_c   1.000
_cell.angle_alpha   90.00
_cell.angle_beta   90.00
_cell.angle_gamma   90.00
#
_symmetry.space_group_name_H-M   'P 1'
#
loop_
_entity.id
_entity.type
_entity.pdbx_description
1 polymer ?
#
loop_
_entity_poly.entity_id
_entity_poly.type
_entity_poly.pdbx_seq_one_letter_code
_entity_poly.pdbx_strand_id
1 'polypeptide(L)'
;MTHILLEPAQQGLLDAAIALGDWMQDLPKLTESDIAAIRAVQQKLRGLPELSDGTLAMYGFSIESGDEQSGLVRGWDVSLEYMANDPEQQGGLELFSSWLPIPESSEAAILAEKKAKELYFHWPVGDVCCRTDTEKSEAWIQQLQHPEALLNSGDRLRIEIVFQNYYSAVDFAPA
;
A
#
# COMPACT_ATOMS: atom_id res chain seq x y z
N MET A 1 15.97 -4.68 -20.17
CA MET A 1 15.36 -4.88 -18.84
C MET A 1 14.40 -3.76 -18.61
N THR A 2 13.22 -4.10 -18.13
CA THR A 2 12.16 -3.14 -17.81
C THR A 2 12.51 -2.45 -16.50
N HIS A 3 12.26 -1.15 -16.41
CA HIS A 3 12.66 -0.38 -15.25
C HIS A 3 11.59 0.60 -14.80
N ILE A 4 11.58 0.88 -13.51
CA ILE A 4 10.87 2.01 -12.90
C ILE A 4 11.87 3.17 -12.73
N LEU A 5 11.48 4.38 -13.12
CA LEU A 5 12.31 5.56 -12.93
C LEU A 5 12.01 6.23 -11.58
N LEU A 6 12.77 5.86 -10.55
CA LEU A 6 12.74 6.48 -9.22
C LEU A 6 13.79 7.58 -9.11
N GLU A 7 13.38 8.79 -8.75
CA GLU A 7 14.31 9.87 -8.42
C GLU A 7 14.86 9.69 -6.99
N PRO A 8 16.10 10.12 -6.68
CA PRO A 8 16.66 10.00 -5.34
C PRO A 8 15.79 10.65 -4.24
N ALA A 9 15.07 11.73 -4.57
CA ALA A 9 14.16 12.41 -3.65
C ALA A 9 12.95 11.53 -3.24
N GLN A 10 12.66 10.48 -4.02
CA GLN A 10 11.52 9.58 -3.85
C GLN A 10 11.89 8.32 -3.08
N GLN A 11 13.19 8.12 -2.79
CA GLN A 11 13.68 6.95 -2.05
C GLN A 11 13.01 6.81 -0.68
N GLY A 12 12.70 7.92 0.00
CA GLY A 12 12.00 7.89 1.29
C GLY A 12 10.62 7.25 1.22
N LEU A 13 9.89 7.40 0.10
CA LEU A 13 8.59 6.75 -0.10
C LEU A 13 8.72 5.22 -0.17
N LEU A 14 9.73 4.76 -0.91
CA LEU A 14 10.06 3.35 -1.07
C LEU A 14 10.58 2.74 0.24
N ASP A 15 11.43 3.47 0.97
CA ASP A 15 11.94 3.03 2.27
C ASP A 15 10.81 2.88 3.29
N ALA A 16 9.86 3.82 3.32
CA ALA A 16 8.67 3.74 4.16
C ALA A 16 7.77 2.55 3.75
N ALA A 17 7.60 2.31 2.45
CA ALA A 17 6.88 1.15 1.95
C ALA A 17 7.56 -0.15 2.39
N ILE A 18 8.89 -0.25 2.32
CA ILE A 18 9.65 -1.42 2.78
C ILE A 18 9.51 -1.60 4.31
N ALA A 19 9.63 -0.52 5.08
CA ALA A 19 9.52 -0.53 6.54
C ALA A 19 8.13 -0.96 7.03
N LEU A 20 7.06 -0.65 6.27
CA LEU A 20 5.73 -1.20 6.53
C LEU A 20 5.76 -2.74 6.56
N GLY A 21 6.48 -3.37 5.65
CA GLY A 21 6.67 -4.83 5.66
C GLY A 21 7.39 -5.34 6.90
N ASP A 22 8.29 -4.57 7.50
CA ASP A 22 8.95 -4.95 8.76
C ASP A 22 7.93 -4.92 9.92
N TRP A 23 7.12 -3.87 10.02
CA TRP A 23 6.03 -3.79 11.00
C TRP A 23 5.01 -4.93 10.85
N MET A 24 4.60 -5.24 9.60
CA MET A 24 3.65 -6.32 9.34
C MET A 24 4.17 -7.67 9.84
N GLN A 25 5.47 -7.96 9.67
CA GLN A 25 6.07 -9.23 10.11
C GLN A 25 6.06 -9.40 11.63
N ASP A 26 5.99 -8.31 12.39
CA ASP A 26 5.92 -8.34 13.85
C ASP A 26 4.48 -8.55 14.38
N LEU A 27 3.48 -8.54 13.49
CA LEU A 27 2.09 -8.75 13.88
C LEU A 27 1.82 -10.20 14.31
N PRO A 28 1.06 -10.41 15.39
CA PRO A 28 0.67 -11.75 15.80
C PRO A 28 -0.23 -12.41 14.74
N LYS A 29 -0.32 -13.75 14.73
CA LYS A 29 -1.16 -14.56 13.81
C LYS A 29 -0.68 -14.70 12.36
N LEU A 30 0.34 -13.96 11.91
CA LEU A 30 0.94 -14.25 10.59
C LEU A 30 1.62 -15.62 10.60
N THR A 31 1.40 -16.39 9.55
CA THR A 31 2.06 -17.68 9.31
C THR A 31 3.47 -17.47 8.76
N GLU A 32 4.28 -18.53 8.77
CA GLU A 32 5.59 -18.49 8.12
C GLU A 32 5.49 -18.19 6.61
N SER A 33 4.39 -18.60 5.96
CA SER A 33 4.13 -18.30 4.55
C SER A 33 3.82 -16.82 4.33
N ASP A 34 3.05 -16.21 5.23
CA ASP A 34 2.75 -14.76 5.19
C ASP A 34 4.04 -13.96 5.29
N ILE A 35 4.87 -14.29 6.28
CA ILE A 35 6.16 -13.63 6.52
C ILE A 35 7.10 -13.82 5.32
N ALA A 36 7.14 -15.02 4.74
CA ALA A 36 7.95 -15.28 3.55
C ALA A 36 7.47 -14.45 2.34
N ALA A 37 6.15 -14.31 2.14
CA ALA A 37 5.58 -13.49 1.08
C ALA A 37 5.87 -12.00 1.29
N ILE A 38 5.70 -11.47 2.52
CA ILE A 38 6.07 -10.08 2.84
C ILE A 38 7.54 -9.81 2.50
N ARG A 39 8.45 -10.69 2.93
CA ARG A 39 9.89 -10.57 2.62
C ARG A 39 10.16 -10.60 1.12
N ALA A 40 9.42 -11.42 0.38
CA ALA A 40 9.56 -11.51 -1.07
C ALA A 40 9.11 -10.22 -1.77
N VAL A 41 8.01 -9.59 -1.31
CA VAL A 41 7.59 -8.27 -1.79
C VAL A 41 8.66 -7.22 -1.44
N GLN A 42 9.15 -7.17 -0.21
CA GLN A 42 10.23 -6.24 0.17
C GLN A 42 11.50 -6.45 -0.67
N GLN A 43 11.83 -7.69 -1.02
CA GLN A 43 12.96 -8.00 -1.90
C GLN A 43 12.74 -7.43 -3.30
N LYS A 44 11.52 -7.51 -3.84
CA LYS A 44 11.18 -6.90 -5.13
C LYS A 44 11.29 -5.37 -5.09
N LEU A 45 10.80 -4.74 -4.02
CA LEU A 45 10.94 -3.30 -3.81
C LEU A 45 12.41 -2.86 -3.74
N ARG A 46 13.25 -3.60 -2.99
CA ARG A 46 14.71 -3.34 -2.92
C ARG A 46 15.45 -3.61 -4.24
N GLY A 47 14.87 -4.42 -5.13
CA GLY A 47 15.42 -4.73 -6.44
C GLY A 47 15.15 -3.66 -7.50
N LEU A 48 14.34 -2.64 -7.19
CA LEU A 48 14.13 -1.51 -8.08
C LEU A 48 15.46 -0.78 -8.37
N PRO A 49 15.66 -0.26 -9.60
CA PRO A 49 14.63 0.01 -10.59
C PRO A 49 14.24 -1.20 -11.47
N GLU A 50 14.93 -2.33 -11.39
CA GLU A 50 14.72 -3.45 -12.32
C GLU A 50 13.43 -4.23 -12.04
N LEU A 51 12.67 -4.49 -13.11
CA LEU A 51 11.48 -5.33 -13.08
C LEU A 51 11.62 -6.57 -13.96
N SER A 52 11.15 -7.68 -13.41
CA SER A 52 11.05 -8.96 -14.12
C SER A 52 9.62 -9.18 -14.59
N ASP A 53 9.45 -9.75 -15.79
CA ASP A 53 8.14 -10.16 -16.27
C ASP A 53 7.46 -11.13 -15.28
N GLY A 54 6.13 -11.03 -15.14
CA GLY A 54 5.36 -11.78 -14.15
C GLY A 54 5.53 -11.30 -12.71
N THR A 55 5.96 -10.04 -12.51
CA THR A 55 6.00 -9.47 -11.16
C THR A 55 4.58 -9.16 -10.71
N LEU A 56 4.18 -9.75 -9.59
CA LEU A 56 2.96 -9.46 -8.85
C LEU A 56 3.32 -9.53 -7.38
N ALA A 57 3.51 -8.36 -6.76
CA ALA A 57 4.03 -8.24 -5.40
C ALA A 57 3.32 -7.09 -4.69
N MET A 58 2.43 -7.43 -3.77
CA MET A 58 1.61 -6.47 -3.04
C MET A 58 1.55 -6.81 -1.57
N TYR A 59 1.51 -5.79 -0.74
CA TYR A 59 0.99 -5.90 0.62
C TYR A 59 0.37 -4.60 1.06
N GLY A 60 -0.50 -4.69 2.04
CA GLY A 60 -1.11 -3.54 2.65
C GLY A 60 -1.83 -3.89 3.94
N PHE A 61 -2.34 -2.84 4.57
CA PHE A 61 -3.23 -2.98 5.71
C PHE A 61 -4.41 -2.04 5.58
N SER A 62 -5.53 -2.44 6.16
CA SER A 62 -6.71 -1.62 6.30
C SER A 62 -7.20 -1.58 7.74
N ILE A 63 -7.70 -0.43 8.14
CA ILE A 63 -8.33 -0.17 9.42
C ILE A 63 -9.81 0.11 9.16
N GLU A 64 -10.67 -0.73 9.74
CA GLU A 64 -12.12 -0.54 9.73
C GLU A 64 -12.58 -0.04 11.10
N SER A 65 -13.28 1.08 11.12
CA SER A 65 -13.89 1.68 12.31
C SER A 65 -15.38 1.92 12.12
N GLY A 66 -16.12 2.01 13.23
CA GLY A 66 -17.57 2.21 13.22
C GLY A 66 -18.37 0.98 12.82
N ASP A 67 -19.53 1.20 12.18
CA ASP A 67 -20.50 0.19 11.81
C ASP A 67 -21.06 0.41 10.39
N GLU A 68 -22.04 -0.39 9.97
CA GLU A 68 -22.64 -0.31 8.64
C GLU A 68 -23.38 1.02 8.36
N GLN A 69 -23.63 1.85 9.38
CA GLN A 69 -24.35 3.13 9.25
C GLN A 69 -23.43 4.35 9.34
N SER A 70 -22.28 4.21 10.01
CA SER A 70 -21.33 5.30 10.27
C SER A 70 -19.88 4.80 10.31
N GLY A 71 -19.53 3.95 9.35
CA GLY A 71 -18.23 3.30 9.28
C GLY A 71 -17.21 4.06 8.44
N LEU A 72 -15.95 3.68 8.60
CA LEU A 72 -14.85 4.18 7.79
C LEU A 72 -13.80 3.07 7.61
N VAL A 73 -13.44 2.80 6.36
CA VAL A 73 -12.29 1.97 6.01
C VAL A 73 -11.17 2.87 5.51
N ARG A 74 -10.00 2.76 6.13
CA ARG A 74 -8.77 3.42 5.70
C ARG A 74 -7.73 2.37 5.35
N GLY A 75 -7.14 2.41 4.17
CA GLY A 75 -6.13 1.45 3.73
C GLY A 75 -4.81 2.11 3.37
N TRP A 76 -3.72 1.35 3.45
CA TRP A 76 -2.41 1.69 2.92
C TRP A 76 -1.84 0.48 2.22
N ASP A 77 -1.52 0.66 0.95
CA ASP A 77 -1.19 -0.44 0.05
C ASP A 77 0.05 -0.10 -0.77
N VAL A 78 0.85 -1.14 -0.98
CA VAL A 78 2.01 -1.16 -1.84
C VAL A 78 1.72 -2.20 -2.92
N SER A 79 1.71 -1.79 -4.18
CA SER A 79 1.62 -2.70 -5.32
C SER A 79 2.81 -2.52 -6.25
N LEU A 80 3.42 -3.64 -6.63
CA LEU A 80 4.43 -3.70 -7.67
C LEU A 80 4.03 -4.79 -8.67
N GLU A 81 3.71 -4.36 -9.88
CA GLU A 81 3.18 -5.22 -10.93
C GLU A 81 3.91 -5.00 -12.26
N TYR A 82 4.14 -6.07 -13.01
CA TYR A 82 4.62 -5.98 -14.38
C TYR A 82 4.31 -7.25 -15.18
N MET A 83 3.55 -7.08 -16.27
CA MET A 83 3.22 -8.12 -17.24
C MET A 83 3.59 -7.66 -18.66
N ALA A 84 4.63 -8.25 -19.26
CA ALA A 84 5.18 -7.77 -20.53
C ALA A 84 4.22 -7.92 -21.73
N ASN A 85 3.29 -8.88 -21.66
CA ASN A 85 2.34 -9.20 -22.72
C ASN A 85 0.96 -8.58 -22.53
N ASP A 86 0.77 -7.76 -21.49
CA ASP A 86 -0.49 -7.08 -21.23
C ASP A 86 -0.29 -5.55 -21.36
N PRO A 87 -0.61 -4.96 -22.51
CA PRO A 87 -0.46 -3.52 -22.71
C PRO A 87 -1.43 -2.67 -21.88
N GLU A 88 -2.50 -3.26 -21.32
CA GLU A 88 -3.42 -2.59 -20.39
C GLU A 88 -2.93 -2.69 -18.94
N GLN A 89 -2.13 -3.71 -18.62
CA GLN A 89 -1.50 -3.96 -17.31
C GLN A 89 0.03 -3.88 -17.37
N GLN A 90 0.59 -2.91 -18.10
CA GLN A 90 2.04 -2.71 -18.10
C GLN A 90 2.57 -2.41 -16.70
N GLY A 91 1.70 -2.09 -15.74
CA GLY A 91 2.00 -2.07 -14.32
C GLY A 91 2.98 -0.97 -13.94
N GLY A 92 3.57 -1.14 -12.78
CA GLY A 92 4.40 -0.13 -12.14
C GLY A 92 4.48 -0.36 -10.65
N LEU A 93 5.05 0.64 -9.96
CA LEU A 93 4.96 0.77 -8.52
C LEU A 93 3.79 1.71 -8.21
N GLU A 94 2.85 1.25 -7.41
CA GLU A 94 1.79 2.06 -6.82
C GLU A 94 1.93 2.05 -5.31
N LEU A 95 1.92 3.24 -4.72
CA LEU A 95 1.84 3.46 -3.28
C LEU A 95 0.62 4.31 -3.02
N PHE A 96 -0.32 3.84 -2.22
CA PHE A 96 -1.55 4.58 -2.02
C PHE A 96 -2.19 4.37 -0.67
N SER A 97 -2.99 5.34 -0.26
CA SER A 97 -3.91 5.22 0.85
C SER A 97 -5.35 5.45 0.39
N SER A 98 -6.28 4.73 0.99
CA SER A 98 -7.71 4.83 0.72
C SER A 98 -8.45 5.44 1.90
N TRP A 99 -9.53 6.16 1.60
CA TRP A 99 -10.46 6.70 2.61
C TRP A 99 -11.89 6.45 2.13
N LEU A 100 -12.54 5.46 2.73
CA LEU A 100 -13.80 4.89 2.25
C LEU A 100 -14.87 4.93 3.35
N PRO A 101 -15.76 5.93 3.35
CA PRO A 101 -16.87 5.97 4.30
C PRO A 101 -17.88 4.86 4.00
N ILE A 102 -18.52 4.35 5.06
CA ILE A 102 -19.58 3.35 4.98
C ILE A 102 -20.86 3.94 5.61
N PRO A 103 -21.97 4.06 4.84
CA PRO A 103 -22.07 3.76 3.42
C PRO A 103 -21.29 4.74 2.55
N GLU A 104 -20.94 4.30 1.34
CA GLU A 104 -20.33 5.19 0.34
C GLU A 104 -21.25 6.38 0.04
N SER A 105 -20.65 7.54 -0.19
CA SER A 105 -21.38 8.75 -0.50
C SER A 105 -20.72 9.51 -1.65
N SER A 106 -21.57 10.06 -2.52
CA SER A 106 -21.19 10.95 -3.60
C SER A 106 -21.39 12.43 -3.24
N GLU A 107 -21.66 12.75 -1.97
CA GLU A 107 -21.79 14.13 -1.52
C GLU A 107 -20.46 14.88 -1.71
N ALA A 108 -20.54 16.10 -2.24
CA ALA A 108 -19.35 16.88 -2.61
C ALA A 108 -18.40 17.12 -1.42
N ALA A 109 -18.93 17.30 -0.21
CA ALA A 109 -18.12 17.47 0.99
C ALA A 109 -17.32 16.21 1.33
N ILE A 110 -17.95 15.03 1.22
CA ILE A 110 -17.32 13.73 1.49
C ILE A 110 -16.26 13.42 0.42
N LEU A 111 -16.56 13.69 -0.86
CA LEU A 111 -15.59 13.53 -1.94
C LEU A 111 -14.38 14.48 -1.80
N ALA A 112 -14.61 15.70 -1.30
CA ALA A 112 -13.53 16.65 -1.01
C ALA A 112 -12.65 16.17 0.13
N GLU A 113 -13.24 15.60 1.19
CA GLU A 113 -12.51 15.00 2.29
C GLU A 113 -11.70 13.79 1.83
N LYS A 114 -12.31 12.86 1.09
CA LYS A 114 -11.62 11.71 0.47
C LYS A 114 -10.38 12.16 -0.31
N LYS A 115 -10.54 13.13 -1.22
CA LYS A 115 -9.43 13.67 -2.01
C LYS A 115 -8.31 14.32 -1.17
N ALA A 116 -8.66 14.88 -0.01
CA ALA A 116 -7.71 15.49 0.91
C ALA A 116 -6.98 14.45 1.79
N LYS A 117 -7.60 13.30 2.06
CA LYS A 117 -7.05 12.23 2.89
C LYS A 117 -6.26 11.18 2.10
N GLU A 118 -6.63 10.94 0.86
CA GLU A 118 -6.00 9.91 0.02
C GLU A 118 -4.64 10.38 -0.54
N LEU A 119 -3.69 9.46 -0.43
CA LEU A 119 -2.35 9.56 -0.99
C LEU A 119 -2.29 8.60 -2.17
N TYR A 120 -1.67 9.02 -3.27
CA TYR A 120 -1.51 8.18 -4.44
C TYR A 120 -0.24 8.60 -5.18
N PHE A 121 0.68 7.66 -5.30
CA PHE A 121 1.93 7.78 -6.03
C PHE A 121 2.02 6.60 -6.99
N HIS A 122 2.31 6.89 -8.26
CA HIS A 122 2.41 5.88 -9.29
C HIS A 122 3.64 6.15 -10.13
N TRP A 123 4.46 5.11 -10.27
CA TRP A 123 5.57 5.07 -11.20
C TRP A 123 5.28 4.01 -12.26
N PRO A 124 4.85 4.43 -13.46
CA PRO A 124 4.63 3.51 -14.56
C PRO A 124 5.94 2.86 -14.97
N VAL A 125 5.85 1.67 -15.54
CA VAL A 125 6.97 1.05 -16.26
C VAL A 125 7.48 1.98 -17.37
N GLY A 126 8.79 2.25 -17.37
CA GLY A 126 9.46 3.02 -18.42
C GLY A 126 9.17 4.53 -18.44
N ASP A 127 8.45 5.04 -17.43
CA ASP A 127 8.14 6.46 -17.27
C ASP A 127 8.52 6.95 -15.86
N VAL A 128 8.59 8.27 -15.69
CA VAL A 128 8.83 8.93 -14.41
C VAL A 128 7.52 9.11 -13.64
N CYS A 129 7.61 9.18 -12.31
CA CYS A 129 6.46 9.52 -11.49
C CYS A 129 5.85 10.84 -11.92
N CYS A 130 4.55 10.84 -12.25
CA CYS A 130 3.89 12.06 -12.68
C CYS A 130 3.59 13.03 -11.52
N ARG A 131 3.68 12.58 -10.26
CA ARG A 131 3.26 13.35 -9.07
C ARG A 131 3.99 12.95 -7.80
N THR A 132 4.93 13.78 -7.36
CA THR A 132 5.39 13.79 -5.97
C THR A 132 5.19 15.17 -5.38
N ASP A 133 4.09 15.33 -4.67
CA ASP A 133 3.85 16.47 -3.78
C ASP A 133 4.61 16.21 -2.47
N THR A 134 5.44 17.16 -2.06
CA THR A 134 6.26 17.04 -0.85
C THR A 134 5.40 16.79 0.39
N GLU A 135 4.27 17.50 0.53
CA GLU A 135 3.38 17.36 1.69
C GLU A 135 2.79 15.96 1.76
N LYS A 136 2.31 15.45 0.61
CA LYS A 136 1.79 14.08 0.52
C LYS A 136 2.88 13.05 0.80
N SER A 137 4.10 13.30 0.33
CA SER A 137 5.22 12.39 0.52
C SER A 137 5.63 12.28 1.98
N GLU A 138 5.68 13.42 2.68
CA GLU A 138 5.92 13.47 4.11
C GLU A 138 4.80 12.78 4.90
N ALA A 139 3.53 12.99 4.51
CA ALA A 139 2.39 12.32 5.13
C ALA A 139 2.48 10.79 5.00
N TRP A 140 2.81 10.28 3.82
CA TRP A 140 3.03 8.84 3.59
C TRP A 140 4.12 8.28 4.51
N ILE A 141 5.28 8.93 4.51
CA ILE A 141 6.43 8.50 5.31
C ILE A 141 6.08 8.50 6.81
N GLN A 142 5.45 9.55 7.30
CA GLN A 142 5.06 9.66 8.72
C GLN A 142 4.03 8.60 9.12
N GLN A 143 3.02 8.34 8.27
CA GLN A 143 1.98 7.36 8.55
C GLN A 143 2.55 5.94 8.60
N LEU A 144 3.49 5.59 7.73
CA LEU A 144 4.09 4.26 7.68
C LEU A 144 5.26 4.04 8.64
N GLN A 145 5.84 5.11 9.18
CA GLN A 145 6.83 5.00 10.27
C GLN A 145 6.22 4.48 11.58
N HIS A 146 4.94 4.80 11.81
CA HIS A 146 4.20 4.40 13.01
C HIS A 146 2.78 3.94 12.64
N PRO A 147 2.61 2.82 11.91
CA PRO A 147 1.28 2.35 11.51
C PRO A 147 0.37 2.09 12.72
N GLU A 148 0.96 1.71 13.86
CA GLU A 148 0.28 1.53 15.14
C GLU A 148 -0.44 2.80 15.64
N ALA A 149 0.06 3.99 15.30
CA ALA A 149 -0.53 5.26 15.72
C ALA A 149 -1.80 5.62 14.94
N LEU A 150 -2.11 4.89 13.86
CA LEU A 150 -3.31 5.09 13.04
C LEU A 150 -4.54 4.36 13.60
N LEU A 151 -4.30 3.39 14.49
CA LEU A 151 -5.31 2.56 15.14
C LEU A 151 -5.89 3.26 16.37
N ASN A 152 -7.22 3.24 16.47
CA ASN A 152 -7.96 3.66 17.65
C ASN A 152 -8.52 2.43 18.37
N SER A 153 -8.93 2.61 19.64
CA SER A 153 -9.62 1.54 20.36
C SER A 153 -10.93 1.17 19.65
N GLY A 154 -11.15 -0.12 19.46
CA GLY A 154 -12.30 -0.64 18.72
C GLY A 154 -12.11 -0.74 17.20
N ASP A 155 -10.99 -0.23 16.66
CA ASP A 155 -10.67 -0.38 15.23
C ASP A 155 -10.29 -1.84 14.92
N ARG A 156 -10.76 -2.37 13.80
CA ARG A 156 -10.37 -3.67 13.25
C ARG A 156 -9.24 -3.49 12.25
N LEU A 157 -8.12 -4.15 12.51
CA LEU A 157 -7.00 -4.22 11.57
C LEU A 157 -7.16 -5.45 10.66
N ARG A 158 -6.92 -5.26 9.36
CA ARG A 158 -6.78 -6.34 8.39
C ARG A 158 -5.49 -6.14 7.61
N ILE A 159 -4.79 -7.24 7.35
CA ILE A 159 -3.60 -7.29 6.50
C ILE A 159 -3.93 -8.04 5.22
N GLU A 160 -3.42 -7.57 4.08
CA GLU A 160 -3.50 -8.27 2.79
C GLU A 160 -2.11 -8.43 2.18
N ILE A 161 -1.84 -9.63 1.64
CA ILE A 161 -0.54 -9.99 1.05
C ILE A 161 -0.80 -10.74 -0.24
N VAL A 162 -0.17 -10.29 -1.33
CA VAL A 162 -0.18 -10.94 -2.64
C VAL A 162 1.25 -11.10 -3.13
N PHE A 163 1.66 -12.33 -3.42
CA PHE A 163 2.95 -12.56 -4.07
C PHE A 163 2.85 -13.70 -5.06
N GLN A 164 2.88 -13.38 -6.36
CA GLN A 164 2.65 -14.34 -7.44
C GLN A 164 1.34 -15.11 -7.23
N ASN A 165 1.41 -16.42 -6.97
CA ASN A 165 0.23 -17.28 -6.75
C ASN A 165 -0.20 -17.36 -5.28
N TYR A 166 0.49 -16.65 -4.38
CA TYR A 166 0.15 -16.62 -2.96
C TYR A 166 -0.78 -15.44 -2.66
N TYR A 167 -1.86 -15.73 -1.93
CA TYR A 167 -2.80 -14.75 -1.40
C TYR A 167 -3.06 -15.05 0.06
N SER A 168 -3.06 -14.01 0.89
CA SER A 168 -3.48 -14.09 2.28
C SER A 168 -4.15 -12.81 2.73
N ALA A 169 -5.20 -12.96 3.54
CA ALA A 169 -5.85 -11.88 4.25
C ALA A 169 -6.06 -12.30 5.70
N VAL A 170 -5.59 -11.46 6.63
CA VAL A 170 -5.59 -11.78 8.07
C VAL A 170 -6.29 -10.68 8.84
N ASP A 171 -7.38 -11.03 9.51
CA ASP A 171 -8.13 -10.14 10.38
C ASP A 171 -7.65 -10.22 11.83
N PHE A 172 -7.46 -9.05 12.42
CA PHE A 172 -7.06 -8.86 13.80
C PHE A 172 -8.26 -8.48 14.65
N ALA A 173 -8.25 -8.92 15.91
CA ALA A 173 -9.27 -8.51 16.85
C ALA A 173 -9.14 -6.99 17.08
N PRO A 174 -10.24 -6.30 17.44
CA PRO A 174 -10.18 -4.88 17.74
C PRO A 174 -9.13 -4.55 18.80
N ALA A 175 -8.42 -3.42 18.60
CA ALA A 175 -7.42 -2.91 19.53
C ALA A 175 -8.01 -2.40 20.86
#